data_AF-A0AAN4WMX0-F1
#
_entry.id   AF-A0AAN4WMX0-F1
#
_cell.length_a   1.000
_cell.length_b   1.000
_cell.length_c   1.000
_cell.angle_alpha   90.00
_cell.angle_beta   90.00
_cell.angle_gamma   90.00
#
_symmetry.space_group_name_H-M   'P 1'
#
loop_
_entity.id
_entity.type
_entity.pdbx_description
1 polymer ?
#
loop_
_entity_poly.entity_id
_entity_poly.type
_entity_poly.pdbx_seq_one_letter_code
_entity_poly.pdbx_strand_id
1 'polypeptide(L)'
;MIHNMKFIYLAYIALSLLLCGCYDDKGNYDYTPLNRIEIENFDMATYYLGDLIELKPVLTFSIDSTEDNLLFEWTIFGNKKIYSHDLSYIADTLGSGFIVLRVKDTVNGIEYSASQSCTIKTEYEADGYMILSKGANNESILSYIKLISNPNYSSQTGVGETNFYTCADYYDVYHTTNNESLGRGPLKLLQHFHSSNTGNSSEVGAFWIFQEEPECFDISGVSFQKDITLTSQFMDGMPTGFKPYDMVDMTWSSFVIGQDGTMYSRKKETEYLFNSGLFLNNAVTFEEDGTIYPVSGKEVIHHRYSTAGYTLFFEKTLNRFLLMLDGSQQNGGQISSPDIPGDNIYTPRDAAKIDNLGDMEMICCNAVKVSWGNKFYAILKDPNGVFYSYTFDMGDAYYGRSPGIEKVVQAELPASTQSVLNSIINGSSKNIFKVGYANTEYSSGSANNKQLLDYVLITKDNELYLLERKSGEIILYDSFDATITSIDTESWNAWMAGIGLENGKFHIMELTNAGYSQEHPRRMYSSETNFGEIVDIRFKNGASWQ
;
A
#
# COMPACT_ATOMS: atom_id res chain seq x y z
N MET A 1 64.35 25.03 -62.01
CA MET A 1 63.12 25.60 -61.44
C MET A 1 61.98 25.71 -62.48
N ILE A 2 61.81 24.73 -63.38
CA ILE A 2 60.73 24.72 -64.42
C ILE A 2 60.00 23.36 -64.49
N HIS A 3 60.50 22.30 -63.84
CA HIS A 3 59.88 20.96 -63.89
C HIS A 3 58.83 20.69 -62.78
N ASN A 4 58.87 21.41 -61.65
CA ASN A 4 57.90 21.21 -60.55
C ASN A 4 56.61 22.05 -60.67
N MET A 5 56.53 23.03 -61.58
CA MET A 5 55.30 23.79 -61.76
C MET A 5 54.27 23.04 -62.63
N LYS A 6 54.69 22.23 -63.61
CA LYS A 6 53.76 21.52 -64.52
C LYS A 6 52.96 20.41 -63.83
N PHE A 7 53.55 19.70 -62.86
CA PHE A 7 52.84 18.67 -62.08
C PHE A 7 51.84 19.26 -61.08
N ILE A 8 52.13 20.44 -60.53
CA ILE A 8 51.23 21.15 -59.62
C ILE A 8 49.99 21.66 -60.39
N TYR A 9 50.15 22.23 -61.59
CA TYR A 9 48.99 22.67 -62.39
C TYR A 9 48.10 21.50 -62.86
N LEU A 10 48.69 20.35 -63.22
CA LEU A 10 47.94 19.13 -63.55
C LEU A 10 47.19 18.56 -62.33
N ALA A 11 47.79 18.61 -61.15
CA ALA A 11 47.13 18.21 -59.90
C ALA A 11 45.98 19.15 -59.52
N TYR A 12 46.12 20.46 -59.71
CA TYR A 12 45.05 21.43 -59.46
C TYR A 12 43.89 21.31 -60.47
N ILE A 13 44.16 20.97 -61.74
CA ILE A 13 43.11 20.70 -62.75
C ILE A 13 42.38 19.38 -62.46
N ALA A 14 43.10 18.34 -62.03
CA ALA A 14 42.48 17.07 -61.62
C ALA A 14 41.64 17.23 -60.34
N LEU A 15 42.10 18.06 -59.38
CA LEU A 15 41.36 18.34 -58.15
C LEU A 15 40.12 19.23 -58.39
N SER A 16 40.17 20.14 -59.37
CA SER A 16 39.00 20.95 -59.77
C SER A 16 37.98 20.18 -60.61
N LEU A 17 38.39 19.13 -61.33
CA LEU A 17 37.47 18.20 -62.00
C LEU A 17 36.82 17.18 -61.04
N LEU A 18 37.45 16.90 -59.89
CA LEU A 18 36.87 16.07 -58.81
C LEU A 18 35.88 16.84 -57.92
N LEU A 19 35.93 18.18 -57.90
CA LEU A 19 35.03 19.04 -57.10
C LEU A 19 33.76 19.48 -57.86
N CYS A 20 33.66 19.19 -59.17
CA CYS A 20 32.44 19.41 -59.98
C CYS A 20 31.66 18.11 -60.25
N GLY A 21 31.97 17.04 -59.53
CA GLY A 21 31.21 15.79 -59.50
C GLY A 21 30.15 15.76 -58.39
N CYS A 22 29.64 16.91 -57.92
CA CYS A 22 28.31 16.92 -57.33
C CYS A 22 27.32 16.76 -58.48
N TYR A 23 27.04 15.50 -58.84
CA TYR A 23 25.80 15.21 -59.52
C TYR A 23 24.70 15.64 -58.55
N ASP A 24 24.11 16.82 -58.78
CA ASP A 24 22.80 17.12 -58.24
C ASP A 24 21.91 15.99 -58.74
N ASP A 25 21.58 15.04 -57.87
CA ASP A 25 20.44 14.17 -58.08
C ASP A 25 19.21 15.07 -58.16
N LYS A 26 18.94 15.59 -59.36
CA LYS A 26 17.63 16.10 -59.74
C LYS A 26 16.71 14.91 -60.01
N GLY A 27 16.66 13.99 -59.05
CA GLY A 27 15.58 13.08 -58.89
C GLY A 27 14.36 13.94 -58.60
N ASN A 28 13.62 14.28 -59.65
CA ASN A 28 12.19 14.45 -59.54
C ASN A 28 11.62 13.07 -59.19
N TYR A 29 11.85 12.63 -57.96
CA TYR A 29 11.11 11.54 -57.38
C TYR A 29 9.71 12.10 -57.20
N ASP A 30 8.80 11.71 -58.09
CA ASP A 30 7.38 11.76 -57.79
C ASP A 30 7.16 10.81 -56.60
N TYR A 31 7.45 11.30 -55.40
CA TYR A 31 7.04 10.64 -54.18
C TYR A 31 5.52 10.73 -54.19
N THR A 32 4.86 9.62 -54.50
CA THR A 32 3.47 9.44 -54.14
C THR A 32 3.37 9.69 -52.64
N PRO A 33 2.53 10.64 -52.20
CA PRO A 33 2.37 10.91 -50.78
C PRO A 33 2.04 9.59 -50.04
N LEU A 34 2.90 9.19 -49.12
CA LEU A 34 2.69 7.99 -48.32
C LEU A 34 1.59 8.27 -47.29
N ASN A 35 0.58 7.42 -47.22
CA ASN A 35 -0.42 7.47 -46.16
C ASN A 35 0.19 6.89 -44.87
N ARG A 36 0.93 7.73 -44.13
CA ARG A 36 1.59 7.33 -42.89
C ARG A 36 0.54 7.01 -41.83
N ILE A 37 0.72 5.87 -41.18
CA ILE A 37 -0.10 5.43 -40.05
C ILE A 37 0.64 5.75 -38.75
N GLU A 38 -0.05 6.43 -37.85
CA GLU A 38 0.34 6.58 -36.45
C GLU A 38 -0.60 5.71 -35.60
N ILE A 39 -0.03 4.92 -34.71
CA ILE A 39 -0.77 4.07 -33.77
C ILE A 39 -0.69 4.74 -32.41
N GLU A 40 -1.83 4.95 -31.75
CA GLU A 40 -1.82 5.45 -30.38
C GLU A 40 -1.04 4.52 -29.45
N ASN A 41 -0.36 5.11 -28.46
CA ASN A 41 0.41 4.33 -27.50
C ASN A 41 -0.51 3.60 -26.53
N PHE A 42 -0.11 2.40 -26.13
CA PHE A 42 -0.78 1.66 -25.07
C PHE A 42 -0.11 1.96 -23.73
N ASP A 43 -0.93 2.17 -22.70
CA ASP A 43 -0.43 2.34 -21.33
C ASP A 43 0.14 1.03 -20.78
N MET A 44 1.09 1.14 -19.85
CA MET A 44 1.61 -0.02 -19.12
C MET A 44 0.48 -0.69 -18.32
N ALA A 45 0.45 -2.03 -18.33
CA ALA A 45 -0.61 -2.79 -17.65
C ALA A 45 -0.05 -3.97 -16.84
N THR A 46 -0.74 -4.31 -15.74
CA THR A 46 -0.57 -5.59 -15.04
C THR A 46 -1.85 -6.38 -15.17
N TYR A 47 -1.73 -7.64 -15.58
CA TYR A 47 -2.84 -8.60 -15.68
C TYR A 47 -2.57 -9.78 -14.75
N TYR A 48 -3.59 -10.57 -14.48
CA TYR A 48 -3.51 -11.77 -13.68
C TYR A 48 -3.91 -13.00 -14.52
N LEU A 49 -3.40 -14.17 -14.15
CA LEU A 49 -3.79 -15.41 -14.82
C LEU A 49 -5.32 -15.54 -14.86
N GLY A 50 -5.85 -15.86 -16.05
CA GLY A 50 -7.28 -15.96 -16.32
C GLY A 50 -7.97 -14.66 -16.76
N ASP A 51 -7.33 -13.49 -16.57
CA ASP A 51 -7.89 -12.21 -17.04
C ASP A 51 -8.02 -12.20 -18.57
N LEU A 52 -9.09 -11.56 -19.08
CA LEU A 52 -9.24 -11.26 -20.50
C LEU A 52 -8.55 -9.94 -20.83
N ILE A 53 -7.55 -10.01 -21.70
CA ILE A 53 -6.81 -8.85 -22.23
C ILE A 53 -7.47 -8.43 -23.54
N GLU A 54 -8.09 -7.24 -23.53
CA GLU A 54 -8.69 -6.62 -24.71
C GLU A 54 -7.95 -5.33 -25.08
N LEU A 55 -7.31 -5.31 -26.26
CA LEU A 55 -6.63 -4.10 -26.78
C LEU A 55 -7.20 -3.74 -28.15
N LYS A 56 -7.62 -2.48 -28.28
CA LYS A 56 -8.18 -1.94 -29.52
C LYS A 56 -7.26 -0.83 -30.02
N PRO A 57 -6.57 -1.00 -31.15
CA PRO A 57 -5.68 0.03 -31.67
C PRO A 57 -6.50 1.19 -32.23
N VAL A 58 -6.03 2.41 -32.00
CA VAL A 58 -6.54 3.62 -32.66
C VAL A 58 -5.51 4.07 -33.67
N LEU A 59 -5.92 4.11 -34.94
CA LEU A 59 -5.05 4.47 -36.06
C LEU A 59 -5.38 5.87 -36.57
N THR A 60 -4.35 6.70 -36.70
CA THR A 60 -4.43 8.00 -37.38
C THR A 60 -3.66 7.93 -38.69
N PHE A 61 -4.31 8.34 -39.76
CA PHE A 61 -3.78 8.28 -41.12
C PHE A 61 -3.50 9.69 -41.64
N SER A 62 -2.43 9.86 -42.43
CA SER A 62 -2.04 11.19 -42.92
C SER A 62 -2.77 11.65 -44.19
N ILE A 63 -3.50 10.77 -44.89
CA ILE A 63 -4.12 11.07 -46.20
C ILE A 63 -5.57 10.59 -46.30
N ASP A 64 -5.82 9.28 -46.19
CA ASP A 64 -7.17 8.69 -46.17
C ASP A 64 -7.48 8.10 -44.79
N SER A 65 -8.50 7.26 -44.65
CA SER A 65 -8.81 6.57 -43.38
C SER A 65 -9.19 5.11 -43.63
N THR A 66 -8.56 4.47 -44.61
CA THR A 66 -8.90 3.12 -45.07
C THR A 66 -7.96 2.08 -44.45
N GLU A 67 -8.54 0.99 -43.97
CA GLU A 67 -7.79 -0.14 -43.39
C GLU A 67 -7.77 -1.37 -44.30
N ASP A 68 -8.36 -1.27 -45.50
CA ASP A 68 -8.66 -2.40 -46.40
C ASP A 68 -7.43 -3.25 -46.78
N ASN A 69 -6.23 -2.67 -46.70
CA ASN A 69 -4.97 -3.31 -47.08
C ASN A 69 -4.02 -3.55 -45.89
N LEU A 70 -4.53 -3.45 -44.66
CA LEU A 70 -3.74 -3.64 -43.44
C LEU A 70 -3.85 -5.07 -42.90
N LEU A 71 -2.72 -5.63 -42.48
CA LEU A 71 -2.66 -6.88 -41.73
C LEU A 71 -2.17 -6.61 -40.32
N PHE A 72 -2.89 -7.16 -39.34
CA PHE A 72 -2.61 -6.98 -37.92
C PHE A 72 -2.05 -8.28 -37.33
N GLU A 73 -0.88 -8.20 -36.70
CA GLU A 73 -0.23 -9.27 -35.95
C GLU A 73 0.08 -8.79 -34.54
N TRP A 74 -0.49 -9.46 -33.55
CA TRP A 74 -0.15 -9.32 -32.14
C TRP A 74 0.88 -10.37 -31.76
N THR A 75 1.94 -9.97 -31.06
CA THR A 75 2.93 -10.88 -30.46
C THR A 75 2.99 -10.67 -28.95
N ILE A 76 2.71 -11.72 -28.18
CA ILE A 76 2.72 -11.72 -26.71
C ILE A 76 4.02 -12.36 -26.24
N PHE A 77 4.80 -11.61 -25.45
CA PHE A 77 6.08 -12.04 -24.87
C PHE A 77 7.04 -12.67 -25.88
N GLY A 78 7.01 -12.16 -27.12
CA GLY A 78 7.89 -12.61 -28.22
C GLY A 78 7.51 -13.96 -28.86
N ASN A 79 6.59 -14.73 -28.27
CA ASN A 79 6.41 -16.14 -28.62
C ASN A 79 5.02 -16.46 -29.19
N LYS A 80 3.94 -15.93 -28.60
CA LYS A 80 2.56 -16.24 -29.00
C LYS A 80 2.06 -15.20 -29.99
N LYS A 81 1.64 -15.64 -31.19
CA LYS A 81 1.15 -14.76 -32.26
C LYS A 81 -0.36 -14.90 -32.46
N ILE A 82 -1.04 -13.76 -32.62
CA ILE A 82 -2.49 -13.68 -32.87
C ILE A 82 -2.72 -12.72 -34.04
N TYR A 83 -3.58 -13.09 -34.99
CA TYR A 83 -3.85 -12.30 -36.20
C TYR A 83 -5.28 -11.77 -36.16
N SER A 84 -5.45 -10.53 -35.71
CA SER A 84 -6.74 -9.86 -35.55
C SER A 84 -6.52 -8.35 -35.42
N HIS A 85 -7.51 -7.55 -35.82
CA HIS A 85 -7.49 -6.10 -35.60
C HIS A 85 -7.42 -5.79 -34.09
N ASP A 86 -8.47 -6.17 -33.36
CA ASP A 86 -8.51 -6.09 -31.90
C ASP A 86 -7.85 -7.34 -31.28
N LEU A 87 -7.11 -7.17 -30.19
CA LEU A 87 -6.63 -8.28 -29.39
C LEU A 87 -7.72 -8.74 -28.42
N SER A 88 -7.93 -10.05 -28.36
CA SER A 88 -8.69 -10.72 -27.30
C SER A 88 -7.90 -11.95 -26.86
N TYR A 89 -7.34 -11.91 -25.65
CA TYR A 89 -6.40 -12.92 -25.17
C TYR A 89 -6.61 -13.21 -23.67
N ILE A 90 -6.80 -14.48 -23.33
CA ILE A 90 -6.82 -14.91 -21.92
C ILE A 90 -5.37 -15.04 -21.43
N ALA A 91 -5.02 -14.30 -20.38
CA ALA A 91 -3.72 -14.35 -19.75
C ALA A 91 -3.43 -15.75 -19.18
N ASP A 92 -2.65 -16.56 -19.91
CA ASP A 92 -2.38 -17.97 -19.56
C ASP A 92 -0.93 -18.25 -19.16
N THR A 93 -0.06 -17.24 -19.23
CA THR A 93 1.39 -17.39 -19.05
C THR A 93 1.93 -16.28 -18.16
N LEU A 94 2.58 -16.65 -17.05
CA LEU A 94 3.26 -15.70 -16.17
C LEU A 94 4.49 -15.08 -16.84
N GLY A 95 4.77 -13.82 -16.50
CA GLY A 95 6.00 -13.15 -16.92
C GLY A 95 5.83 -11.66 -17.18
N SER A 96 6.95 -10.99 -17.42
CA SER A 96 7.01 -9.58 -17.80
C SER A 96 7.59 -9.44 -19.20
N GLY A 97 7.01 -8.55 -19.99
CA GLY A 97 7.48 -8.30 -21.35
C GLY A 97 6.59 -7.33 -22.10
N PHE A 98 6.50 -7.53 -23.41
CA PHE A 98 5.70 -6.68 -24.29
C PHE A 98 4.63 -7.50 -25.00
N ILE A 99 3.45 -6.89 -25.13
CA ILE A 99 2.45 -7.23 -26.16
C ILE A 99 2.68 -6.24 -27.29
N VAL A 100 3.07 -6.74 -28.47
CA VAL A 100 3.44 -5.91 -29.62
C VAL A 100 2.40 -6.06 -30.72
N LEU A 101 1.80 -4.96 -31.13
CA LEU A 101 1.02 -4.88 -32.36
C LEU A 101 1.94 -4.55 -33.53
N ARG A 102 1.84 -5.29 -34.62
CA ARG A 102 2.41 -4.97 -35.92
C ARG A 102 1.30 -4.80 -36.94
N VAL A 103 1.30 -3.67 -37.63
CA VAL A 103 0.37 -3.35 -38.70
C VAL A 103 1.15 -3.25 -39.99
N LYS A 104 0.85 -4.12 -40.96
CA LYS A 104 1.51 -4.17 -42.26
C LYS A 104 0.60 -3.61 -43.33
N ASP A 105 1.04 -2.54 -43.98
CA ASP A 105 0.46 -2.05 -45.23
C ASP A 105 0.92 -2.94 -46.39
N THR A 106 -0.01 -3.68 -46.97
CA THR A 106 0.27 -4.63 -48.05
C THR A 106 0.49 -3.96 -49.41
N VAL A 107 0.13 -2.69 -49.57
CA VAL A 107 0.33 -1.92 -50.81
C VAL A 107 1.76 -1.40 -50.88
N ASN A 108 2.23 -0.77 -49.80
CA ASN A 108 3.56 -0.15 -49.76
C ASN A 108 4.63 -1.06 -49.14
N GLY A 109 4.24 -2.16 -48.51
CA GLY A 109 5.14 -3.09 -47.83
C GLY A 109 5.74 -2.54 -46.52
N ILE A 110 5.13 -1.49 -45.96
CA ILE A 110 5.61 -0.80 -44.76
C ILE A 110 4.96 -1.43 -43.52
N GLU A 111 5.75 -1.56 -42.46
CA GLU A 111 5.30 -2.11 -41.18
C GLU A 111 5.39 -1.02 -40.09
N TYR A 112 4.30 -0.89 -39.34
CA TYR A 112 4.16 -0.01 -38.19
C TYR A 112 4.02 -0.87 -36.94
N SER A 113 4.49 -0.38 -35.80
CA SER A 113 4.37 -1.13 -34.55
C SER A 113 4.09 -0.23 -33.36
N ALA A 114 3.27 -0.74 -32.46
CA ALA A 114 3.07 -0.21 -31.12
C ALA A 114 3.20 -1.36 -30.12
N SER A 115 3.48 -1.03 -28.86
CA SER A 115 3.62 -2.05 -27.83
C SER A 115 3.06 -1.59 -26.51
N GLN A 116 2.42 -2.50 -25.80
CA GLN A 116 2.13 -2.37 -24.39
C GLN A 116 3.20 -3.10 -23.59
N SER A 117 3.84 -2.43 -22.63
CA SER A 117 4.60 -3.12 -21.59
C SER A 117 3.61 -3.76 -20.62
N CYS A 118 3.72 -5.05 -20.36
CA CYS A 118 2.84 -5.72 -19.41
C CYS A 118 3.55 -6.76 -18.55
N THR A 119 2.96 -7.02 -17.40
CA THR A 119 3.31 -8.14 -16.51
C THR A 119 2.06 -8.97 -16.23
N ILE A 120 2.16 -10.29 -16.37
CA ILE A 120 1.13 -11.25 -15.98
C ILE A 120 1.57 -11.91 -14.68
N LYS A 121 0.77 -11.73 -13.62
CA LYS A 121 1.01 -12.23 -12.25
C LYS A 121 0.02 -13.33 -11.87
N THR A 122 0.25 -14.00 -10.74
CA THR A 122 -0.74 -14.93 -10.17
C THR A 122 -1.95 -14.16 -9.63
N GLU A 123 -3.13 -14.79 -9.62
CA GLU A 123 -4.37 -14.13 -9.17
C GLU A 123 -4.32 -13.60 -7.73
N TYR A 124 -3.46 -14.18 -6.89
CA TYR A 124 -3.27 -13.81 -5.49
C TYR A 124 -2.36 -12.60 -5.30
N GLU A 125 -1.60 -12.18 -6.32
CA GLU A 125 -0.73 -11.00 -6.23
C GLU A 125 -1.47 -9.67 -6.36
N ALA A 126 -2.75 -9.71 -6.73
CA ALA A 126 -3.56 -8.51 -6.88
C ALA A 126 -3.77 -7.77 -5.55
N ASP A 127 -4.07 -6.47 -5.65
CA ASP A 127 -4.52 -5.68 -4.52
C ASP A 127 -5.89 -6.18 -4.04
N GLY A 128 -6.07 -6.21 -2.73
CA GLY A 128 -7.22 -6.88 -2.14
C GLY A 128 -7.26 -6.82 -0.63
N TYR A 129 -8.20 -7.56 -0.05
CA TYR A 129 -8.31 -7.72 1.40
C TYR A 129 -8.10 -9.18 1.79
N MET A 130 -7.14 -9.41 2.69
CA MET A 130 -7.06 -10.66 3.44
C MET A 130 -8.11 -10.62 4.54
N ILE A 131 -8.83 -11.73 4.73
CA ILE A 131 -9.87 -11.89 5.75
C ILE A 131 -9.50 -13.09 6.61
N LEU A 132 -9.19 -12.85 7.88
CA LEU A 132 -9.05 -13.89 8.88
C LEU A 132 -10.34 -13.98 9.68
N SER A 133 -10.91 -15.18 9.74
CA SER A 133 -12.24 -15.41 10.27
C SER A 133 -12.33 -16.70 11.07
N LYS A 134 -13.29 -16.73 11.99
CA LYS A 134 -13.59 -17.86 12.85
C LYS A 134 -14.80 -18.62 12.28
N GLY A 135 -14.53 -19.84 11.83
CA GLY A 135 -15.52 -20.79 11.35
C GLY A 135 -16.20 -21.57 12.48
N ALA A 136 -16.94 -22.61 12.08
CA ALA A 136 -17.53 -23.56 13.03
C ALA A 136 -16.42 -24.23 13.87
N ASN A 137 -16.73 -24.55 15.14
CA ASN A 137 -15.77 -25.16 16.07
C ASN A 137 -14.48 -24.35 16.25
N ASN A 138 -14.51 -23.01 16.15
CA ASN A 138 -13.35 -22.13 16.32
C ASN A 138 -12.25 -22.37 15.26
N GLU A 139 -12.58 -22.87 14.06
CA GLU A 139 -11.62 -23.00 12.95
C GLU A 139 -11.13 -21.64 12.48
N SER A 140 -9.83 -21.51 12.21
CA SER A 140 -9.25 -20.34 11.56
C SER A 140 -9.40 -20.49 10.05
N ILE A 141 -10.00 -19.50 9.39
CA ILE A 141 -10.21 -19.50 7.94
C ILE A 141 -9.59 -18.23 7.36
N LEU A 142 -8.67 -18.40 6.41
CA LEU A 142 -8.04 -17.30 5.69
C LEU A 142 -8.62 -17.21 4.28
N SER A 143 -9.32 -16.11 4.01
CA SER A 143 -9.91 -15.81 2.71
C SER A 143 -9.28 -14.57 2.09
N TYR A 144 -9.48 -14.37 0.79
CA TYR A 144 -8.93 -13.24 0.05
C TYR A 144 -10.01 -12.65 -0.86
N ILE A 145 -10.13 -11.32 -0.88
CA ILE A 145 -10.98 -10.59 -1.83
C ILE A 145 -10.07 -9.85 -2.78
N LYS A 146 -10.10 -10.25 -4.06
CA LYS A 146 -9.40 -9.57 -5.16
C LYS A 146 -10.18 -8.34 -5.60
N LEU A 147 -9.51 -7.19 -5.69
CA LEU A 147 -10.08 -6.01 -6.36
C LEU A 147 -9.83 -6.08 -7.86
N ILE A 148 -10.86 -5.76 -8.63
CA ILE A 148 -10.85 -5.77 -10.10
C ILE A 148 -11.37 -4.42 -10.56
N SER A 149 -10.55 -3.65 -11.29
CA SER A 149 -10.95 -2.34 -11.84
C SER A 149 -12.24 -2.47 -12.65
N ASN A 150 -13.21 -1.61 -12.37
CA ASN A 150 -14.48 -1.61 -13.09
C ASN A 150 -14.34 -0.85 -14.43
N PRO A 151 -14.45 -1.49 -15.59
CA PRO A 151 -14.33 -0.82 -16.88
C PRO A 151 -15.50 0.14 -17.17
N ASN A 152 -16.63 -0.01 -16.47
CA ASN A 152 -17.81 0.85 -16.61
C ASN A 152 -17.80 2.02 -15.62
N TYR A 153 -16.75 2.15 -14.79
CA TYR A 153 -16.62 3.26 -13.85
C TYR A 153 -16.52 4.61 -14.58
N SER A 154 -17.20 5.61 -14.03
CA SER A 154 -17.03 7.00 -14.44
C SER A 154 -16.99 7.91 -13.22
N SER A 155 -16.03 8.83 -13.21
CA SER A 155 -15.90 9.86 -12.17
C SER A 155 -16.90 11.00 -12.31
N GLN A 156 -17.64 11.05 -13.43
CA GLN A 156 -18.63 12.07 -13.71
C GLN A 156 -19.99 11.69 -13.12
N THR A 157 -20.55 12.59 -12.31
CA THR A 157 -21.87 12.42 -11.70
C THR A 157 -22.95 12.15 -12.74
N GLY A 158 -23.71 11.07 -12.58
CA GLY A 158 -24.82 10.72 -13.47
C GLY A 158 -24.44 10.05 -14.80
N VAL A 159 -23.17 9.70 -14.98
CA VAL A 159 -22.66 8.97 -16.16
C VAL A 159 -21.97 7.70 -15.70
N GLY A 160 -22.31 6.55 -16.29
CA GLY A 160 -21.68 5.26 -15.98
C GLY A 160 -21.96 4.74 -14.57
N GLU A 161 -21.16 3.78 -14.14
CA GLU A 161 -21.21 3.24 -12.77
C GLU A 161 -20.32 4.05 -11.84
N THR A 162 -20.72 4.18 -10.57
CA THR A 162 -19.98 4.95 -9.56
C THR A 162 -18.98 4.09 -8.78
N ASN A 163 -19.12 2.76 -8.83
CA ASN A 163 -18.23 1.85 -8.11
C ASN A 163 -16.94 1.66 -8.90
N PHE A 164 -15.81 2.04 -8.29
CA PHE A 164 -14.50 1.96 -8.94
C PHE A 164 -14.00 0.53 -9.11
N TYR A 165 -14.39 -0.38 -8.20
CA TYR A 165 -14.00 -1.78 -8.24
C TYR A 165 -15.23 -2.70 -8.33
N THR A 166 -15.03 -3.79 -9.06
CA THR A 166 -15.70 -5.06 -8.81
C THR A 166 -14.80 -5.95 -7.95
N CYS A 167 -15.34 -6.99 -7.32
CA CYS A 167 -14.58 -7.86 -6.42
C CYS A 167 -14.81 -9.33 -6.76
N ALA A 168 -13.79 -10.16 -6.51
CA ALA A 168 -13.90 -11.60 -6.54
C ALA A 168 -13.49 -12.19 -5.18
N ASP A 169 -14.38 -12.99 -4.59
CA ASP A 169 -14.17 -13.63 -3.29
C ASP A 169 -13.50 -15.00 -3.46
N TYR A 170 -12.41 -15.23 -2.74
CA TYR A 170 -11.72 -16.51 -2.63
C TYR A 170 -11.81 -16.99 -1.18
N TYR A 171 -12.68 -17.95 -0.94
CA TYR A 171 -12.91 -18.52 0.39
C TYR A 171 -11.86 -19.58 0.73
N ASP A 172 -11.30 -19.52 1.93
CA ASP A 172 -10.33 -20.49 2.46
C ASP A 172 -9.14 -20.78 1.50
N VAL A 173 -8.45 -19.69 1.12
CA VAL A 173 -7.33 -19.74 0.18
C VAL A 173 -6.16 -20.55 0.75
N TYR A 174 -5.97 -20.55 2.07
CA TYR A 174 -4.90 -21.33 2.67
C TYR A 174 -5.11 -22.83 2.47
N HIS A 175 -6.30 -23.35 2.77
CA HIS A 175 -6.62 -24.76 2.56
C HIS A 175 -6.51 -25.13 1.08
N THR A 176 -7.01 -24.28 0.19
CA THR A 176 -6.96 -24.48 -1.26
C THR A 176 -5.52 -24.62 -1.76
N THR A 177 -4.60 -23.79 -1.26
CA THR A 177 -3.19 -23.83 -1.66
C THR A 177 -2.41 -24.98 -0.99
N ASN A 178 -2.61 -25.20 0.31
CA ASN A 178 -1.73 -26.06 1.12
C ASN A 178 -2.29 -27.47 1.34
N ASN A 179 -3.56 -27.73 1.01
CA ASN A 179 -4.28 -28.98 1.28
C ASN A 179 -4.25 -29.39 2.77
N GLU A 180 -4.24 -28.40 3.67
CA GLU A 180 -4.34 -28.58 5.12
C GLU A 180 -5.16 -27.44 5.75
N SER A 181 -5.74 -27.69 6.93
CA SER A 181 -6.44 -26.64 7.69
C SER A 181 -5.43 -25.63 8.25
N LEU A 182 -5.80 -24.35 8.26
CA LEU A 182 -4.98 -23.28 8.82
C LEU A 182 -4.77 -23.47 10.33
N GLY A 183 -5.79 -23.95 11.05
CA GLY A 183 -5.78 -24.07 12.49
C GLY A 183 -7.10 -23.67 13.16
N ARG A 184 -7.01 -23.18 14.39
CA ARG A 184 -8.10 -22.80 15.27
C ARG A 184 -7.72 -21.59 16.13
N GLY A 185 -8.75 -20.84 16.54
CA GLY A 185 -8.61 -19.65 17.37
C GLY A 185 -7.89 -18.52 16.65
N PRO A 186 -8.43 -17.99 15.53
CA PRO A 186 -7.82 -16.88 14.80
C PRO A 186 -7.70 -15.64 15.69
N LEU A 187 -6.58 -14.92 15.59
CA LEU A 187 -6.32 -13.71 16.40
C LEU A 187 -6.02 -12.48 15.54
N LYS A 188 -5.03 -12.54 14.63
CA LYS A 188 -4.55 -11.36 13.92
C LYS A 188 -3.77 -11.69 12.65
N LEU A 189 -3.81 -10.78 11.67
CA LEU A 189 -2.94 -10.78 10.50
C LEU A 189 -1.89 -9.66 10.60
N LEU A 190 -0.65 -9.98 10.26
CA LEU A 190 0.37 -8.96 10.03
C LEU A 190 1.02 -9.15 8.67
N GLN A 191 0.79 -8.19 7.77
CA GLN A 191 1.57 -8.10 6.54
C GLN A 191 2.96 -7.51 6.84
N HIS A 192 4.01 -8.12 6.31
CA HIS A 192 5.39 -7.64 6.42
C HIS A 192 6.12 -7.72 5.07
N PHE A 193 7.26 -7.03 4.98
CA PHE A 193 7.97 -6.78 3.72
C PHE A 193 9.48 -6.85 3.92
N HIS A 194 10.20 -6.96 2.81
CA HIS A 194 11.65 -6.75 2.77
C HIS A 194 12.00 -5.70 1.70
N SER A 195 13.18 -5.11 1.82
CA SER A 195 13.74 -4.21 0.81
C SER A 195 14.07 -4.95 -0.49
N SER A 196 13.96 -4.27 -1.63
CA SER A 196 14.40 -4.79 -2.92
C SER A 196 15.85 -4.43 -3.23
N ASN A 197 16.57 -5.24 -4.00
CA ASN A 197 17.86 -4.92 -4.61
C ASN A 197 18.02 -5.60 -5.99
N THR A 198 19.19 -5.49 -6.62
CA THR A 198 19.47 -6.08 -7.94
C THR A 198 19.42 -7.61 -7.99
N GLY A 199 19.52 -8.29 -6.84
CA GLY A 199 19.41 -9.75 -6.70
C GLY A 199 18.11 -10.25 -6.07
N ASN A 200 17.34 -9.37 -5.41
CA ASN A 200 16.11 -9.66 -4.68
C ASN A 200 15.05 -8.63 -5.09
N SER A 201 14.13 -8.99 -6.00
CA SER A 201 13.05 -8.10 -6.42
C SER A 201 12.14 -7.72 -5.23
N SER A 202 11.41 -6.61 -5.35
CA SER A 202 10.32 -6.34 -4.41
C SER A 202 9.28 -7.46 -4.55
N GLU A 203 9.06 -8.20 -3.48
CA GLU A 203 8.01 -9.22 -3.41
C GLU A 203 6.75 -8.66 -2.76
N VAL A 204 5.62 -9.28 -3.12
CA VAL A 204 4.35 -9.05 -2.44
C VAL A 204 4.51 -9.42 -0.97
N GLY A 205 4.14 -8.52 -0.06
CA GLY A 205 4.38 -8.70 1.37
C GLY A 205 3.76 -9.98 1.92
N ALA A 206 4.57 -10.75 2.66
CA ALA A 206 4.20 -11.98 3.36
C ALA A 206 3.31 -11.69 4.58
N PHE A 207 2.74 -12.74 5.18
CA PHE A 207 1.78 -12.60 6.27
C PHE A 207 2.07 -13.53 7.44
N TRP A 208 2.29 -12.94 8.61
CA TRP A 208 2.21 -13.68 9.87
C TRP A 208 0.75 -13.90 10.26
N ILE A 209 0.42 -15.14 10.55
CA ILE A 209 -0.91 -15.58 11.00
C ILE A 209 -0.85 -15.87 12.50
N PHE A 210 -1.47 -15.01 13.30
CA PHE A 210 -1.60 -15.22 14.74
C PHE A 210 -2.89 -15.99 15.03
N GLN A 211 -2.75 -17.09 15.76
CA GLN A 211 -3.86 -17.95 16.17
C GLN A 211 -3.48 -18.80 17.40
N GLU A 212 -4.46 -19.49 17.98
CA GLU A 212 -4.27 -20.32 19.19
C GLU A 212 -3.58 -21.66 18.88
N GLU A 213 -4.04 -22.38 17.84
CA GLU A 213 -3.51 -23.71 17.49
C GLU A 213 -3.54 -23.96 15.97
N PRO A 214 -2.47 -24.42 15.32
CA PRO A 214 -1.10 -24.51 15.84
C PRO A 214 -0.51 -23.12 16.13
N GLU A 215 0.75 -23.08 16.55
CA GLU A 215 1.51 -21.84 16.77
C GLU A 215 1.46 -20.87 15.56
N CYS A 216 1.83 -19.62 15.80
CA CYS A 216 1.97 -18.59 14.76
C CYS A 216 2.98 -19.00 13.68
N PHE A 217 2.63 -18.77 12.41
CA PHE A 217 3.49 -19.03 11.27
C PHE A 217 3.31 -17.97 10.18
N ASP A 218 4.31 -17.90 9.30
CA ASP A 218 4.36 -17.01 8.15
C ASP A 218 3.91 -17.72 6.89
N ILE A 219 3.27 -16.98 5.97
CA ILE A 219 2.87 -17.46 4.65
C ILE A 219 3.32 -16.49 3.56
N SER A 220 3.59 -17.04 2.37
CA SER A 220 3.91 -16.24 1.19
C SER A 220 2.75 -15.32 0.81
N GLY A 221 3.05 -14.05 0.54
CA GLY A 221 2.08 -13.10 -0.02
C GLY A 221 1.74 -13.36 -1.50
N VAL A 222 2.52 -14.21 -2.19
CA VAL A 222 2.35 -14.55 -3.60
C VAL A 222 1.54 -15.83 -3.76
N SER A 223 1.90 -16.89 -3.04
CA SER A 223 1.28 -18.21 -3.20
C SER A 223 0.32 -18.60 -2.08
N PHE A 224 0.37 -17.92 -0.94
CA PHE A 224 -0.25 -18.33 0.34
C PHE A 224 0.27 -19.68 0.88
N GLN A 225 1.41 -20.15 0.38
CA GLN A 225 2.07 -21.32 0.95
C GLN A 225 2.70 -20.99 2.30
N LYS A 226 2.61 -21.94 3.23
CA LYS A 226 3.30 -21.86 4.52
C LYS A 226 4.81 -21.81 4.32
N ASP A 227 5.46 -20.90 5.02
CA ASP A 227 6.92 -20.73 4.98
C ASP A 227 7.56 -21.21 6.29
N ILE A 228 7.47 -20.39 7.34
CA ILE A 228 8.21 -20.61 8.59
C ILE A 228 7.33 -20.46 9.84
N THR A 229 7.70 -21.14 10.93
CA THR A 229 6.98 -21.05 12.22
C THR A 229 7.68 -20.04 13.13
N LEU A 230 6.92 -19.33 13.96
CA LEU A 230 7.48 -18.36 14.89
C LEU A 230 8.40 -19.03 15.93
N THR A 231 8.10 -20.25 16.41
CA THR A 231 8.97 -20.95 17.36
C THR A 231 10.35 -21.22 16.77
N SER A 232 10.44 -21.54 15.47
CA SER A 232 11.72 -21.76 14.80
C SER A 232 12.55 -20.48 14.63
N GLN A 233 11.97 -19.31 14.93
CA GLN A 233 12.61 -18.00 14.82
C GLN A 233 13.15 -17.50 16.16
N PHE A 234 13.09 -18.27 17.24
CA PHE A 234 13.73 -17.93 18.53
C PHE A 234 15.08 -18.62 18.68
N MET A 235 16.07 -17.89 19.21
CA MET A 235 17.43 -18.39 19.43
C MET A 235 17.47 -19.58 20.39
N ASP A 236 16.78 -19.47 21.53
CA ASP A 236 16.74 -20.50 22.58
C ASP A 236 15.36 -21.15 22.72
N GLY A 237 14.59 -21.16 21.62
CA GLY A 237 13.18 -21.55 21.61
C GLY A 237 12.25 -20.50 22.24
N MET A 238 10.94 -20.64 22.02
CA MET A 238 9.98 -19.65 22.48
C MET A 238 9.92 -19.57 24.03
N PRO A 239 9.92 -18.37 24.63
CA PRO A 239 9.80 -18.21 26.07
C PRO A 239 8.56 -18.91 26.65
N THR A 240 8.72 -19.58 27.80
CA THR A 240 7.64 -20.38 28.40
C THR A 240 6.42 -19.52 28.74
N GLY A 241 5.24 -19.93 28.25
CA GLY A 241 3.98 -19.24 28.50
C GLY A 241 3.77 -17.98 27.65
N PHE A 242 4.71 -17.63 26.77
CA PHE A 242 4.52 -16.55 25.82
C PHE A 242 3.40 -16.88 24.84
N LYS A 243 2.47 -15.95 24.67
CA LYS A 243 1.33 -16.06 23.75
C LYS A 243 1.40 -14.93 22.72
N PRO A 244 2.03 -15.15 21.56
CA PRO A 244 2.13 -14.15 20.51
C PRO A 244 0.75 -13.66 20.08
N TYR A 245 0.62 -12.36 19.84
CA TYR A 245 -0.65 -11.73 19.43
C TYR A 245 -0.45 -10.71 18.30
N ASP A 246 0.67 -10.01 18.32
CA ASP A 246 0.99 -8.97 17.35
C ASP A 246 2.49 -8.98 17.06
N MET A 247 2.90 -8.27 16.02
CA MET A 247 4.31 -8.06 15.73
C MET A 247 4.51 -6.77 14.93
N VAL A 248 5.63 -6.11 15.18
CA VAL A 248 6.12 -5.04 14.33
C VAL A 248 7.28 -5.60 13.54
N ASP A 249 7.19 -5.58 12.23
CA ASP A 249 8.28 -5.99 11.35
C ASP A 249 8.80 -4.77 10.58
N MET A 250 10.06 -4.44 10.81
CA MET A 250 10.74 -3.26 10.27
C MET A 250 11.94 -3.69 9.43
N THR A 251 12.65 -2.74 8.82
CA THR A 251 13.77 -2.99 7.91
C THR A 251 14.93 -3.76 8.57
N TRP A 252 15.34 -3.36 9.77
CA TRP A 252 16.50 -3.93 10.47
C TRP A 252 16.14 -4.71 11.74
N SER A 253 14.90 -4.65 12.18
CA SER A 253 14.46 -5.32 13.40
C SER A 253 13.00 -5.78 13.32
N SER A 254 12.66 -6.75 14.15
CA SER A 254 11.26 -7.13 14.38
C SER A 254 11.01 -7.26 15.87
N PHE A 255 9.79 -6.96 16.30
CA PHE A 255 9.33 -7.08 17.68
C PHE A 255 8.07 -7.95 17.69
N VAL A 256 8.13 -9.12 18.31
CA VAL A 256 6.93 -9.93 18.56
C VAL A 256 6.36 -9.59 19.92
N ILE A 257 5.03 -9.42 19.98
CA ILE A 257 4.29 -8.86 21.10
C ILE A 257 3.31 -9.91 21.61
N GLY A 258 3.36 -10.17 22.91
CA GLY A 258 2.46 -11.10 23.58
C GLY A 258 1.11 -10.47 23.94
N GLN A 259 0.10 -11.31 24.20
CA GLN A 259 -1.20 -10.89 24.74
C GLN A 259 -1.09 -10.09 26.06
N ASP A 260 -0.03 -10.31 26.84
CA ASP A 260 0.27 -9.58 28.08
C ASP A 260 0.96 -8.23 27.84
N GLY A 261 1.50 -8.00 26.64
CA GLY A 261 2.25 -6.81 26.23
C GLY A 261 3.76 -7.01 26.24
N THR A 262 4.27 -8.13 26.79
CA THR A 262 5.70 -8.47 26.75
C THR A 262 6.17 -8.54 25.31
N MET A 263 7.32 -7.93 25.02
CA MET A 263 7.92 -7.93 23.70
C MET A 263 9.25 -8.66 23.67
N TYR A 264 9.53 -9.34 22.56
CA TYR A 264 10.83 -9.90 22.23
C TYR A 264 11.27 -9.36 20.88
N SER A 265 12.53 -8.99 20.73
CA SER A 265 13.05 -8.44 19.48
C SER A 265 14.09 -9.34 18.82
N ARG A 266 14.16 -9.24 17.50
CA ARG A 266 15.28 -9.72 16.69
C ARG A 266 15.88 -8.56 15.93
N LYS A 267 17.16 -8.72 15.57
CA LYS A 267 17.84 -7.86 14.61
C LYS A 267 18.06 -8.66 13.33
N LYS A 268 17.69 -8.08 12.19
CA LYS A 268 17.81 -8.67 10.87
C LYS A 268 19.26 -8.61 10.40
N GLU A 269 19.73 -9.71 9.83
CA GLU A 269 21.07 -9.79 9.23
C GLU A 269 21.14 -9.00 7.94
N THR A 270 20.01 -8.94 7.22
CA THR A 270 19.85 -8.19 5.98
C THR A 270 18.42 -7.67 5.85
N GLU A 271 18.29 -6.48 5.26
CA GLU A 271 17.00 -5.88 4.90
C GLU A 271 16.33 -6.56 3.69
N TYR A 272 17.04 -7.43 2.97
CA TYR A 272 16.56 -8.03 1.71
C TYR A 272 15.89 -9.40 1.87
N LEU A 273 15.66 -9.86 3.11
CA LEU A 273 14.98 -11.12 3.41
C LEU A 273 13.90 -10.87 4.47
N PHE A 274 12.76 -11.54 4.34
CA PHE A 274 11.66 -11.45 5.32
C PHE A 274 12.11 -11.84 6.73
N ASN A 275 12.71 -13.03 6.86
CA ASN A 275 12.99 -13.67 8.15
C ASN A 275 14.49 -13.94 8.29
N SER A 276 15.28 -12.87 8.48
CA SER A 276 16.70 -12.99 8.83
C SER A 276 16.93 -12.68 10.32
N GLY A 277 17.86 -13.42 10.93
CA GLY A 277 18.13 -13.35 12.37
C GLY A 277 17.08 -14.06 13.23
N LEU A 278 17.38 -14.18 14.52
CA LEU A 278 16.54 -14.87 15.51
C LEU A 278 16.11 -13.92 16.64
N PHE A 279 14.90 -14.11 17.14
CA PHE A 279 14.40 -13.45 18.34
C PHE A 279 15.20 -13.89 19.56
N LEU A 280 15.56 -12.92 20.38
CA LEU A 280 16.21 -13.14 21.66
C LEU A 280 15.16 -13.41 22.74
N ASN A 281 15.53 -14.18 23.75
CA ASN A 281 14.66 -14.51 24.89
C ASN A 281 14.66 -13.44 26.00
N ASN A 282 15.38 -12.32 25.79
CA ASN A 282 15.35 -11.19 26.69
C ASN A 282 14.16 -10.30 26.32
N ALA A 283 13.30 -10.01 27.30
CA ALA A 283 12.21 -9.07 27.10
C ALA A 283 12.77 -7.68 26.79
N VAL A 284 12.10 -6.98 25.87
CA VAL A 284 12.47 -5.60 25.50
C VAL A 284 12.21 -4.67 26.68
N THR A 285 13.18 -3.79 26.93
CA THR A 285 13.13 -2.78 27.99
C THR A 285 13.50 -1.41 27.44
N PHE A 286 13.16 -0.37 28.19
CA PHE A 286 13.58 1.01 27.93
C PHE A 286 14.54 1.45 29.03
N GLU A 287 15.66 2.07 28.68
CA GLU A 287 16.63 2.61 29.64
C GLU A 287 16.73 4.13 29.50
N GLU A 288 16.57 4.84 30.61
CA GLU A 288 16.70 6.30 30.68
C GLU A 288 17.36 6.67 32.03
N ASP A 289 18.38 7.52 31.97
CA ASP A 289 19.15 7.96 33.15
C ASP A 289 19.67 6.80 34.05
N GLY A 290 20.06 5.68 33.42
CA GLY A 290 20.54 4.48 34.09
C GLY A 290 19.45 3.66 34.80
N THR A 291 18.18 4.00 34.63
CA THR A 291 17.03 3.25 35.12
C THR A 291 16.42 2.43 33.98
N ILE A 292 16.20 1.13 34.23
CA ILE A 292 15.58 0.21 33.26
C ILE A 292 14.11 0.05 33.59
N TYR A 293 13.25 0.33 32.61
CA TYR A 293 11.81 0.22 32.66
C TYR A 293 11.34 -0.96 31.81
N PRO A 294 10.44 -1.83 32.32
CA PRO A 294 9.68 -2.71 31.45
C PRO A 294 8.77 -1.88 30.55
N VAL A 295 8.59 -2.32 29.31
CA VAL A 295 7.70 -1.66 28.33
C VAL A 295 6.75 -2.68 27.72
N SER A 296 5.59 -2.20 27.29
CA SER A 296 4.49 -2.98 26.74
C SER A 296 4.19 -2.56 25.31
N GLY A 297 4.17 -3.53 24.39
CA GLY A 297 3.86 -3.30 22.98
C GLY A 297 2.37 -3.15 22.62
N LYS A 298 1.47 -3.15 23.60
CA LYS A 298 0.01 -3.20 23.36
C LYS A 298 -0.56 -2.02 22.56
N GLU A 299 0.05 -0.85 22.66
CA GLU A 299 -0.41 0.39 22.01
C GLU A 299 0.60 0.82 20.93
N VAL A 300 1.10 -0.16 20.16
CA VAL A 300 2.01 0.10 19.05
C VAL A 300 1.29 0.68 17.85
N ILE A 301 1.90 1.68 17.23
CA ILE A 301 1.34 2.39 16.09
C ILE A 301 1.81 1.71 14.81
N HIS A 302 0.96 0.82 14.29
CA HIS A 302 1.17 0.20 12.98
C HIS A 302 0.97 1.23 11.87
N HIS A 303 2.04 1.54 11.15
CA HIS A 303 1.99 2.40 9.98
C HIS A 303 3.04 1.99 8.95
N ARG A 304 2.82 2.37 7.70
CA ARG A 304 3.58 1.87 6.53
C ARG A 304 4.68 2.82 6.03
N TYR A 305 5.24 3.68 6.88
CA TYR A 305 6.36 4.57 6.50
C TYR A 305 7.71 3.95 6.84
N SER A 306 8.34 3.27 5.88
CA SER A 306 9.68 2.71 6.05
C SER A 306 10.81 3.76 6.02
N THR A 307 10.49 5.02 5.70
CA THR A 307 11.49 6.08 5.47
C THR A 307 11.91 6.83 6.73
N ALA A 308 11.19 6.71 7.85
CA ALA A 308 11.53 7.46 9.07
C ALA A 308 12.67 6.80 9.87
N GLY A 309 12.87 5.49 9.70
CA GLY A 309 13.81 4.71 10.50
C GLY A 309 13.35 4.47 11.95
N TYR A 310 12.05 4.48 12.22
CA TYR A 310 11.45 4.12 13.50
C TYR A 310 9.95 3.84 13.37
N THR A 311 9.36 3.23 14.41
CA THR A 311 7.92 3.36 14.70
C THR A 311 7.69 3.85 16.13
N LEU A 312 6.45 4.21 16.47
CA LEU A 312 6.03 4.67 17.78
C LEU A 312 5.17 3.62 18.48
N PHE A 313 5.21 3.65 19.82
CA PHE A 313 4.19 3.04 20.65
C PHE A 313 3.92 3.93 21.87
N PHE A 314 2.71 3.82 22.41
CA PHE A 314 2.33 4.52 23.61
C PHE A 314 2.57 3.64 24.84
N GLU A 315 3.55 4.00 25.68
CA GLU A 315 3.81 3.26 26.91
C GLU A 315 2.84 3.72 28.01
N LYS A 316 1.75 2.96 28.16
CA LYS A 316 0.65 3.28 29.07
C LYS A 316 1.07 3.44 30.52
N THR A 317 2.08 2.68 30.98
CA THR A 317 2.54 2.75 32.38
C THR A 317 3.32 4.04 32.66
N LEU A 318 4.02 4.56 31.66
CA LEU A 318 4.78 5.80 31.73
C LEU A 318 3.98 7.01 31.22
N ASN A 319 2.78 6.79 30.68
CA ASN A 319 1.90 7.75 30.04
C ASN A 319 2.61 8.64 28.99
N ARG A 320 3.42 8.04 28.11
CA ARG A 320 4.25 8.73 27.13
C ARG A 320 4.43 7.95 25.83
N PHE A 321 4.84 8.64 24.78
CA PHE A 321 5.29 7.97 23.55
C PHE A 321 6.75 7.56 23.64
N LEU A 322 7.05 6.37 23.13
CA LEU A 322 8.40 5.84 22.95
C LEU A 322 8.58 5.36 21.51
N LEU A 323 9.84 5.24 21.10
CA LEU A 323 10.25 4.89 19.75
C LEU A 323 10.83 3.48 19.72
N MET A 324 10.48 2.71 18.69
CA MET A 324 11.23 1.53 18.26
C MET A 324 12.13 1.97 17.09
N LEU A 325 13.44 2.03 17.29
CA LEU A 325 14.39 2.54 16.29
C LEU A 325 14.80 1.48 15.26
N ASP A 326 15.02 1.95 14.02
CA ASP A 326 15.38 1.13 12.85
C ASP A 326 16.23 1.83 11.79
N GLY A 327 16.65 3.08 12.02
CA GLY A 327 17.29 3.89 10.97
C GLY A 327 18.62 3.34 10.43
N SER A 328 19.16 2.28 11.03
CA SER A 328 20.32 1.53 10.55
C SER A 328 20.35 0.15 11.18
N GLN A 329 21.18 -0.73 10.62
CA GLN A 329 21.47 -2.01 11.26
C GLN A 329 21.95 -1.81 12.72
N GLN A 330 22.75 -0.79 13.03
CA GLN A 330 23.37 -0.65 14.36
C GLN A 330 22.37 -0.36 15.49
N ASN A 331 21.40 0.53 15.25
CA ASN A 331 20.39 0.93 16.23
C ASN A 331 19.06 0.18 16.11
N GLY A 332 18.87 -0.62 15.05
CA GLY A 332 17.70 -1.48 14.88
C GLY A 332 17.40 -2.30 16.13
N GLY A 333 16.16 -2.18 16.64
CA GLY A 333 15.69 -2.91 17.81
C GLY A 333 15.77 -2.14 19.14
N GLN A 334 16.32 -0.93 19.16
CA GLN A 334 16.43 -0.11 20.38
C GLN A 334 15.13 0.63 20.71
N ILE A 335 14.85 0.78 22.01
CA ILE A 335 13.76 1.64 22.51
C ILE A 335 14.33 2.98 22.98
N SER A 336 13.72 4.09 22.56
CA SER A 336 14.21 5.43 22.88
C SER A 336 13.09 6.45 23.12
N SER A 337 13.42 7.51 23.85
CA SER A 337 12.59 8.72 23.93
C SER A 337 12.79 9.60 22.68
N PRO A 338 11.74 10.28 22.21
CA PRO A 338 11.91 11.34 21.20
C PRO A 338 12.75 12.49 21.76
N ASP A 339 13.50 13.16 20.89
CA ASP A 339 14.28 14.36 21.29
C ASP A 339 13.36 15.59 21.35
N ILE A 340 13.39 16.31 22.47
CA ILE A 340 12.51 17.45 22.74
C ILE A 340 13.37 18.71 22.84
N PRO A 341 13.42 19.56 21.79
CA PRO A 341 14.30 20.72 21.75
C PRO A 341 13.91 21.83 22.74
N GLY A 342 12.67 21.80 23.26
CA GLY A 342 12.17 22.72 24.28
C GLY A 342 10.66 22.96 24.18
N ASP A 343 10.12 23.75 25.11
CA ASP A 343 8.67 24.01 25.20
C ASP A 343 8.09 24.85 24.07
N ASN A 344 8.92 25.48 23.25
CA ASN A 344 8.50 26.35 22.14
C ASN A 344 7.85 25.61 20.98
N ILE A 345 7.98 24.28 20.91
CA ILE A 345 7.34 23.44 19.88
C ILE A 345 5.85 23.19 20.16
N TYR A 346 5.38 23.45 21.39
CA TYR A 346 4.02 23.16 21.83
C TYR A 346 3.07 24.34 21.60
N THR A 347 1.93 24.06 20.97
CA THR A 347 0.84 25.01 20.75
C THR A 347 -0.51 24.41 21.20
N PRO A 348 -1.17 24.97 22.23
CA PRO A 348 -0.68 26.02 23.12
C PRO A 348 0.54 25.56 23.95
N ARG A 349 1.23 26.48 24.63
CA ARG A 349 2.48 26.15 25.35
C ARG A 349 2.30 25.11 26.48
N ASP A 350 1.10 25.05 27.02
CA ASP A 350 0.64 24.14 28.06
C ASP A 350 -0.05 22.88 27.51
N ALA A 351 0.06 22.61 26.20
CA ALA A 351 -0.33 21.33 25.63
C ALA A 351 0.37 20.16 26.36
N ALA A 352 -0.31 19.01 26.39
CA ALA A 352 0.23 17.77 26.92
C ALA A 352 1.59 17.44 26.28
N LYS A 353 2.53 16.93 27.08
CA LYS A 353 3.91 16.71 26.64
C LYS A 353 4.05 15.29 26.10
N ILE A 354 4.75 15.12 24.98
CA ILE A 354 4.80 13.81 24.31
C ILE A 354 5.53 12.75 25.15
N ASP A 355 6.48 13.19 25.97
CA ASP A 355 7.25 12.42 26.94
C ASP A 355 6.56 12.28 28.30
N ASN A 356 5.44 12.98 28.50
CA ASN A 356 4.58 12.87 29.68
C ASN A 356 3.21 13.52 29.42
N LEU A 357 2.21 12.72 29.06
CA LEU A 357 0.86 13.22 28.79
C LEU A 357 0.12 13.69 30.07
N GLY A 358 0.74 13.58 31.25
CA GLY A 358 0.13 13.96 32.52
C GLY A 358 -1.06 13.06 32.85
N ASP A 359 -2.24 13.66 33.07
CA ASP A 359 -3.49 12.93 33.34
C ASP A 359 -4.34 12.71 32.07
N MET A 360 -3.83 13.06 30.89
CA MET A 360 -4.56 12.83 29.64
C MET A 360 -4.58 11.34 29.30
N GLU A 361 -5.74 10.87 28.84
CA GLU A 361 -5.93 9.55 28.25
C GLU A 361 -5.70 9.62 26.74
N MET A 362 -4.83 8.74 26.21
CA MET A 362 -4.73 8.53 24.77
C MET A 362 -5.89 7.65 24.30
N ILE A 363 -6.73 8.17 23.40
CA ILE A 363 -7.87 7.44 22.82
C ILE A 363 -7.45 6.65 21.58
N CYS A 364 -6.71 7.31 20.69
CA CYS A 364 -6.11 6.68 19.52
C CYS A 364 -4.94 7.51 19.02
N CYS A 365 -4.03 6.89 18.28
CA CYS A 365 -2.96 7.57 17.54
C CYS A 365 -2.62 6.79 16.27
N ASN A 366 -2.34 7.49 15.17
CA ASN A 366 -1.70 6.88 14.01
C ASN A 366 -0.86 7.90 13.23
N ALA A 367 0.00 7.38 12.35
CA ALA A 367 0.71 8.20 11.38
C ALA A 367 -0.26 8.77 10.32
N VAL A 368 0.11 9.93 9.78
CA VAL A 368 -0.58 10.64 8.70
C VAL A 368 0.43 10.97 7.61
N LYS A 369 0.06 10.74 6.34
CA LYS A 369 0.94 11.08 5.22
C LYS A 369 1.06 12.59 5.08
N VAL A 370 2.29 13.06 5.00
CA VAL A 370 2.63 14.43 4.62
C VAL A 370 3.60 14.40 3.44
N SER A 371 3.81 15.56 2.81
CA SER A 371 4.74 15.65 1.67
C SER A 371 6.21 15.43 2.09
N TRP A 372 6.57 15.87 3.29
CA TRP A 372 7.91 15.75 3.86
C TRP A 372 7.81 15.60 5.38
N GLY A 373 8.69 14.77 5.96
CA GLY A 373 8.72 14.50 7.41
C GLY A 373 7.68 13.46 7.84
N ASN A 374 7.56 13.29 9.16
CA ASN A 374 6.67 12.31 9.77
C ASN A 374 5.65 13.04 10.63
N LYS A 375 4.38 12.71 10.47
CA LYS A 375 3.29 13.35 11.22
C LYS A 375 2.38 12.32 11.83
N PHE A 376 1.91 12.62 13.02
CA PHE A 376 0.99 11.78 13.76
C PHE A 376 -0.23 12.57 14.19
N TYR A 377 -1.36 11.89 14.23
CA TYR A 377 -2.62 12.41 14.73
C TYR A 377 -3.14 11.50 15.83
N ALA A 378 -3.44 12.09 16.97
CA ALA A 378 -4.05 11.45 18.10
C ALA A 378 -5.31 12.19 18.54
N ILE A 379 -6.17 11.45 19.24
CA ILE A 379 -7.25 12.01 20.04
C ILE A 379 -6.87 11.77 21.50
N LEU A 380 -6.83 12.85 22.28
CA LEU A 380 -6.63 12.79 23.73
C LEU A 380 -7.94 13.13 24.45
N LYS A 381 -8.10 12.63 25.67
CA LYS A 381 -9.22 12.96 26.54
C LYS A 381 -8.71 13.40 27.91
N ASP A 382 -9.17 14.54 28.39
CA ASP A 382 -8.80 15.00 29.74
C ASP A 382 -9.65 14.33 30.83
N PRO A 383 -9.27 14.47 32.12
CA PRO A 383 -10.04 13.93 33.24
C PRO A 383 -11.47 14.47 33.37
N ASN A 384 -11.80 15.59 32.73
CA ASN A 384 -13.14 16.17 32.72
C ASN A 384 -14.01 15.62 31.57
N GLY A 385 -13.45 14.78 30.70
CA GLY A 385 -14.14 14.18 29.55
C GLY A 385 -14.13 15.04 28.30
N VAL A 386 -13.25 16.03 28.21
CA VAL A 386 -13.05 16.89 27.04
C VAL A 386 -12.04 16.23 26.10
N PHE A 387 -12.43 16.10 24.83
CA PHE A 387 -11.60 15.52 23.77
C PHE A 387 -10.81 16.59 23.02
N TYR A 388 -9.55 16.26 22.72
CA TYR A 388 -8.63 17.11 21.98
C TYR A 388 -8.14 16.37 20.75
N SER A 389 -8.07 17.09 19.63
CA SER A 389 -7.14 16.73 18.56
C SER A 389 -5.72 17.04 19.02
N TYR A 390 -4.80 16.11 18.77
CA TYR A 390 -3.40 16.24 19.17
C TYR A 390 -2.52 15.77 18.01
N THR A 391 -1.80 16.69 17.39
CA THR A 391 -0.92 16.39 16.25
C THR A 391 0.51 16.71 16.57
N PHE A 392 1.44 15.89 16.11
CA PHE A 392 2.85 16.16 16.28
C PHE A 392 3.65 15.75 15.04
N ASP A 393 4.66 16.55 14.74
CA ASP A 393 5.57 16.40 13.62
C ASP A 393 6.94 15.94 14.16
N MET A 394 7.55 14.97 13.48
CA MET A 394 8.80 14.33 13.88
C MET A 394 9.78 14.22 12.72
N GLY A 395 11.05 14.46 13.01
CA GLY A 395 12.14 14.21 12.08
C GLY A 395 12.41 12.72 11.86
N ASP A 396 13.37 12.40 11.00
CA ASP A 396 13.83 11.03 10.74
C ASP A 396 14.91 10.59 11.75
N ALA A 397 15.07 9.28 11.95
CA ALA A 397 16.05 8.68 12.87
C ALA A 397 17.32 8.15 12.17
N TYR A 398 17.70 8.73 11.03
CA TYR A 398 18.88 8.28 10.28
C TYR A 398 20.18 8.42 11.09
N TYR A 399 21.09 7.46 10.87
CA TYR A 399 22.42 7.43 11.49
C TYR A 399 22.43 7.34 13.03
N GLY A 400 21.39 6.75 13.62
CA GLY A 400 21.38 6.44 15.06
C GLY A 400 20.98 7.61 15.97
N ARG A 401 20.40 8.68 15.43
CA ARG A 401 19.85 9.77 16.24
C ARG A 401 18.42 9.47 16.66
N SER A 402 18.06 9.83 17.89
CA SER A 402 16.65 9.99 18.25
C SER A 402 16.05 11.11 17.39
N PRO A 403 14.89 10.88 16.74
CA PRO A 403 14.21 11.90 15.96
C PRO A 403 13.71 13.01 16.90
N GLY A 404 13.91 14.26 16.48
CA GLY A 404 13.42 15.43 17.18
C GLY A 404 11.94 15.70 16.90
N ILE A 405 11.23 16.19 17.92
CA ILE A 405 9.89 16.74 17.75
C ILE A 405 10.00 18.16 17.24
N GLU A 406 9.36 18.43 16.10
CA GLU A 406 9.42 19.74 15.45
C GLU A 406 8.28 20.64 15.93
N LYS A 407 7.10 20.04 16.12
CA LYS A 407 5.87 20.78 16.45
C LYS A 407 4.87 19.85 17.11
N VAL A 408 4.14 20.39 18.09
CA VAL A 408 2.98 19.77 18.72
C VAL A 408 1.84 20.77 18.70
N VAL A 409 0.65 20.34 18.28
CA VAL A 409 -0.58 21.12 18.33
C VAL A 409 -1.64 20.34 19.06
N GLN A 410 -2.19 20.92 20.13
CA GLN A 410 -3.35 20.42 20.83
C GLN A 410 -4.50 21.43 20.66
N ALA A 411 -5.65 20.96 20.20
CA ALA A 411 -6.85 21.78 20.05
C ALA A 411 -8.09 21.01 20.49
N GLU A 412 -8.91 21.66 21.32
CA GLU A 412 -10.21 21.14 21.75
C GLU A 412 -11.11 20.89 20.54
N LEU A 413 -11.74 19.71 20.48
CA LEU A 413 -12.71 19.41 19.43
C LEU A 413 -14.01 20.21 19.61
N PRO A 414 -14.77 20.50 18.54
CA PRO A 414 -16.00 21.30 18.63
C PRO A 414 -17.02 20.74 19.64
N ALA A 415 -17.80 21.60 20.30
CA ALA A 415 -18.77 21.17 21.32
C ALA A 415 -19.81 20.14 20.82
N SER A 416 -20.21 20.23 19.54
CA SER A 416 -21.05 19.21 18.88
C SER A 416 -20.36 17.85 18.84
N THR A 417 -19.07 17.84 18.51
CA THR A 417 -18.21 16.65 18.45
C THR A 417 -17.96 16.06 19.84
N GLN A 418 -17.73 16.90 20.85
CA GLN A 418 -17.60 16.46 22.25
C GLN A 418 -18.80 15.60 22.69
N SER A 419 -20.01 16.05 22.36
CA SER A 419 -21.26 15.38 22.74
C SER A 419 -21.38 14.01 22.09
N VAL A 420 -21.02 13.91 20.80
CA VAL A 420 -21.05 12.64 20.06
C VAL A 420 -19.98 11.69 20.58
N LEU A 421 -18.73 12.13 20.73
CA LEU A 421 -17.64 11.31 21.24
C LEU A 421 -17.92 10.73 22.63
N ASN A 422 -18.47 11.54 23.55
CA ASN A 422 -18.89 11.06 24.87
C ASN A 422 -20.01 10.01 24.80
N SER A 423 -20.86 10.05 23.77
CA SER A 423 -21.93 9.07 23.60
C SER A 423 -21.45 7.73 23.02
N ILE A 424 -20.43 7.77 22.14
CA ILE A 424 -19.93 6.58 21.43
C ILE A 424 -18.76 5.91 22.15
N ILE A 425 -17.93 6.67 22.87
CA ILE A 425 -16.80 6.19 23.68
C ILE A 425 -17.24 6.13 25.15
N ASN A 426 -18.23 5.26 25.41
CA ASN A 426 -18.90 5.14 26.71
C ASN A 426 -18.32 4.03 27.61
N GLY A 427 -17.29 3.31 27.14
CA GLY A 427 -16.64 2.23 27.87
C GLY A 427 -17.37 0.89 27.87
N SER A 428 -18.57 0.80 27.28
CA SER A 428 -19.31 -0.46 27.12
C SER A 428 -19.46 -0.91 25.67
N SER A 429 -19.40 0.03 24.72
CA SER A 429 -19.47 -0.27 23.28
C SER A 429 -18.11 -0.70 22.75
N LYS A 430 -18.08 -1.55 21.73
CA LYS A 430 -16.85 -1.90 21.02
C LYS A 430 -16.42 -0.73 20.14
N ASN A 431 -15.32 -0.08 20.52
CA ASN A 431 -14.70 0.99 19.74
C ASN A 431 -13.41 0.50 19.05
N ILE A 432 -13.35 0.67 17.73
CA ILE A 432 -12.16 0.52 16.89
C ILE A 432 -11.89 1.90 16.28
N PHE A 433 -10.62 2.31 16.31
CA PHE A 433 -10.18 3.59 15.77
C PHE A 433 -9.25 3.36 14.57
N LYS A 434 -9.49 4.06 13.47
CA LYS A 434 -8.56 4.11 12.33
C LYS A 434 -8.43 5.53 11.80
N VAL A 435 -7.24 6.09 11.90
CA VAL A 435 -6.91 7.37 11.29
C VAL A 435 -6.58 7.13 9.82
N GLY A 436 -7.30 7.81 8.92
CA GLY A 436 -7.00 7.79 7.50
C GLY A 436 -5.68 8.50 7.23
N TYR A 437 -4.73 7.77 6.64
CA TYR A 437 -3.38 8.29 6.36
C TYR A 437 -3.33 9.14 5.08
N ALA A 438 -4.44 9.57 4.48
CA ALA A 438 -4.46 10.31 3.23
C ALA A 438 -3.55 11.56 3.24
N ASN A 439 -2.81 11.81 2.15
CA ASN A 439 -2.11 13.09 1.95
C ASN A 439 -3.04 14.05 1.21
N THR A 440 -3.71 14.95 1.94
CA THR A 440 -4.58 15.97 1.32
C THR A 440 -3.85 17.26 0.95
N GLU A 441 -2.54 17.36 1.23
CA GLU A 441 -1.70 18.52 0.92
C GLU A 441 -1.18 18.49 -0.53
N TYR A 442 -1.14 17.30 -1.15
CA TYR A 442 -0.69 17.10 -2.52
C TYR A 442 -1.87 16.87 -3.47
N SER A 443 -1.68 17.21 -4.75
CA SER A 443 -2.68 17.02 -5.82
C SER A 443 -2.81 15.57 -6.30
N SER A 444 -2.20 14.59 -5.62
CA SER A 444 -2.43 13.18 -5.91
C SER A 444 -3.79 12.78 -5.35
N GLY A 445 -4.79 12.72 -6.23
CA GLY A 445 -6.14 12.29 -5.87
C GLY A 445 -6.20 10.83 -5.42
N SER A 446 -7.40 10.37 -5.09
CA SER A 446 -7.69 8.94 -4.94
C SER A 446 -7.58 8.22 -6.29
N ALA A 447 -7.49 6.88 -6.26
CA ALA A 447 -7.44 6.07 -7.49
C ALA A 447 -8.65 6.32 -8.40
N ASN A 448 -9.80 6.68 -7.82
CA ASN A 448 -11.02 7.00 -8.55
C ASN A 448 -11.13 8.48 -8.98
N ASN A 449 -10.06 9.27 -8.87
CA ASN A 449 -10.00 10.69 -9.25
C ASN A 449 -10.95 11.62 -8.45
N LYS A 450 -11.30 11.25 -7.22
CA LYS A 450 -12.06 12.10 -6.31
C LYS A 450 -11.12 12.75 -5.28
N GLN A 451 -11.62 13.77 -4.59
CA GLN A 451 -10.84 14.49 -3.59
C GLN A 451 -10.69 13.64 -2.32
N LEU A 452 -9.45 13.52 -1.84
CA LEU A 452 -9.13 12.83 -0.59
C LEU A 452 -9.70 13.56 0.63
N LEU A 453 -9.97 12.81 1.70
CA LEU A 453 -10.52 13.28 2.96
C LEU A 453 -9.53 12.99 4.11
N ASP A 454 -9.39 13.93 5.03
CA ASP A 454 -8.67 13.70 6.29
C ASP A 454 -9.66 13.25 7.35
N TYR A 455 -9.54 12.01 7.82
CA TYR A 455 -10.55 11.47 8.74
C TYR A 455 -9.98 10.58 9.85
N VAL A 456 -10.83 10.33 10.85
CA VAL A 456 -10.74 9.21 11.79
C VAL A 456 -12.06 8.44 11.73
N LEU A 457 -11.98 7.13 11.52
CA LEU A 457 -13.09 6.20 11.68
C LEU A 457 -13.17 5.72 13.12
N ILE A 458 -14.38 5.71 13.67
CA ILE A 458 -14.66 5.31 15.04
C ILE A 458 -15.88 4.38 15.02
N THR A 459 -15.76 3.17 15.53
CA THR A 459 -16.92 2.29 15.67
C THR A 459 -17.63 2.52 16.98
N LYS A 460 -18.92 2.21 16.99
CA LYS A 460 -19.69 1.89 18.19
C LYS A 460 -20.53 0.66 17.85
N ASP A 461 -20.01 -0.51 18.22
CA ASP A 461 -20.59 -1.79 17.87
C ASP A 461 -20.79 -1.95 16.35
N ASN A 462 -22.02 -1.83 15.84
CA ASN A 462 -22.37 -1.93 14.41
C ASN A 462 -22.46 -0.57 13.69
N GLU A 463 -22.24 0.54 14.40
CA GLU A 463 -22.25 1.90 13.83
C GLU A 463 -20.82 2.34 13.49
N LEU A 464 -20.64 2.94 12.32
CA LEU A 464 -19.38 3.54 11.88
C LEU A 464 -19.53 5.05 11.84
N TYR A 465 -18.73 5.76 12.64
CA TYR A 465 -18.64 7.21 12.65
C TYR A 465 -17.38 7.68 11.92
N LEU A 466 -17.49 8.85 11.28
CA LEU A 466 -16.37 9.52 10.62
C LEU A 466 -16.21 10.91 11.22
N LEU A 467 -15.02 11.18 11.80
CA LEU A 467 -14.56 12.50 12.23
C LEU A 467 -13.69 13.10 11.12
N GLU A 468 -14.10 14.21 10.51
CA GLU A 468 -13.29 14.94 9.52
C GLU A 468 -12.29 15.85 10.25
N ARG A 469 -10.99 15.63 10.06
CA ARG A 469 -9.94 16.18 10.94
C ARG A 469 -9.73 17.68 10.77
N LYS A 470 -10.08 18.29 9.63
CA LYS A 470 -9.88 19.73 9.40
C LYS A 470 -10.94 20.58 10.09
N SER A 471 -12.19 20.19 9.97
CA SER A 471 -13.35 20.86 10.58
C SER A 471 -13.59 20.41 12.03
N GLY A 472 -13.17 19.19 12.36
CA GLY A 472 -13.49 18.52 13.62
C GLY A 472 -14.94 18.03 13.67
N GLU A 473 -15.70 18.06 12.56
CA GLU A 473 -17.06 17.54 12.49
C GLU A 473 -17.07 16.01 12.57
N ILE A 474 -18.04 15.43 13.29
CA ILE A 474 -18.26 13.99 13.34
C ILE A 474 -19.68 13.65 12.89
N ILE A 475 -19.79 12.66 12.01
CA ILE A 475 -21.08 12.17 11.50
C ILE A 475 -21.19 10.65 11.68
N LEU A 476 -22.42 10.16 11.82
CA LEU A 476 -22.71 8.75 11.56
C LEU A 476 -22.50 8.50 10.07
N TYR A 477 -21.50 7.67 9.75
CA TYR A 477 -21.10 7.39 8.38
C TYR A 477 -21.89 6.24 7.78
N ASP A 478 -22.09 5.16 8.53
CA ASP A 478 -22.94 4.04 8.13
C ASP A 478 -23.34 3.18 9.34
N SER A 479 -24.32 2.29 9.16
CA SER A 479 -24.75 1.30 10.14
C SER A 479 -24.88 -0.07 9.51
N PHE A 480 -24.35 -1.09 10.17
CA PHE A 480 -24.30 -2.46 9.66
C PHE A 480 -25.29 -3.36 10.38
N ASP A 481 -25.56 -4.53 9.81
CA ASP A 481 -26.52 -5.52 10.34
C ASP A 481 -25.93 -6.42 11.44
N ALA A 482 -24.64 -6.25 11.75
CA ALA A 482 -23.93 -6.91 12.84
C ALA A 482 -22.76 -6.04 13.34
N THR A 483 -22.20 -6.39 14.50
CA THR A 483 -21.08 -5.69 15.12
C THR A 483 -19.86 -5.65 14.19
N ILE A 484 -19.23 -4.47 14.07
CA ILE A 484 -17.97 -4.30 13.35
C ILE A 484 -16.84 -4.89 14.19
N THR A 485 -16.09 -5.81 13.61
CA THR A 485 -15.02 -6.53 14.30
C THR A 485 -13.63 -6.12 13.88
N SER A 486 -13.44 -5.68 12.63
CA SER A 486 -12.17 -5.15 12.14
C SER A 486 -12.39 -4.12 11.03
N ILE A 487 -11.43 -3.19 10.92
CA ILE A 487 -11.37 -2.12 9.93
C ILE A 487 -9.94 -2.05 9.41
N ASP A 488 -9.77 -1.93 8.10
CA ASP A 488 -8.46 -1.60 7.50
C ASP A 488 -8.60 -0.47 6.48
N THR A 489 -7.84 0.60 6.69
CA THR A 489 -7.81 1.83 5.88
C THR A 489 -6.54 1.92 5.06
N GLU A 490 -5.80 0.83 4.91
CA GLU A 490 -4.42 0.90 4.45
C GLU A 490 -4.26 0.78 2.92
N SER A 491 -5.39 0.80 2.21
CA SER A 491 -5.45 1.08 0.78
C SER A 491 -4.69 2.35 0.44
N TRP A 492 -4.08 2.45 -0.74
CA TRP A 492 -3.30 3.63 -1.15
C TRP A 492 -4.01 4.94 -0.83
N ASN A 493 -3.35 5.89 -0.16
CA ASN A 493 -3.93 7.18 0.26
C ASN A 493 -5.22 7.07 1.11
N ALA A 494 -5.51 5.90 1.69
CA ALA A 494 -6.66 5.66 2.58
C ALA A 494 -8.02 6.09 1.99
N TRP A 495 -8.17 6.07 0.65
CA TRP A 495 -9.42 6.56 0.03
C TRP A 495 -10.58 5.56 0.17
N MET A 496 -10.29 4.33 0.63
CA MET A 496 -11.28 3.31 0.95
C MET A 496 -10.93 2.56 2.24
N ALA A 497 -11.94 2.00 2.89
CA ALA A 497 -11.77 1.09 4.02
C ALA A 497 -12.51 -0.22 3.81
N GLY A 498 -11.86 -1.32 4.21
CA GLY A 498 -12.53 -2.59 4.43
C GLY A 498 -13.17 -2.62 5.81
N ILE A 499 -14.37 -3.19 5.91
CA ILE A 499 -15.14 -3.35 7.15
C ILE A 499 -15.52 -4.82 7.28
N GLY A 500 -15.01 -5.48 8.32
CA GLY A 500 -15.35 -6.86 8.67
C GLY A 500 -16.38 -6.92 9.79
N LEU A 501 -17.38 -7.79 9.65
CA LEU A 501 -18.46 -7.96 10.63
C LEU A 501 -18.45 -9.33 11.31
N GLU A 502 -19.00 -9.39 12.51
CA GLU A 502 -19.14 -10.64 13.29
C GLU A 502 -20.03 -11.69 12.62
N ASN A 503 -20.94 -11.29 11.73
CA ASN A 503 -21.81 -12.22 10.98
C ASN A 503 -21.14 -12.79 9.72
N GLY A 504 -19.89 -12.40 9.46
CA GLY A 504 -19.09 -12.85 8.33
C GLY A 504 -19.30 -12.10 7.02
N LYS A 505 -20.02 -10.98 7.05
CA LYS A 505 -20.09 -10.04 5.93
C LYS A 505 -18.91 -9.08 5.93
N PHE A 506 -18.43 -8.79 4.73
CA PHE A 506 -17.38 -7.81 4.47
C PHE A 506 -17.90 -6.71 3.57
N HIS A 507 -17.50 -5.47 3.82
CA HIS A 507 -17.86 -4.30 3.02
C HIS A 507 -16.64 -3.47 2.65
N ILE A 508 -16.70 -2.78 1.51
CA ILE A 508 -15.73 -1.74 1.17
C ILE A 508 -16.46 -0.40 1.12
N MET A 509 -15.95 0.55 1.90
CA MET A 509 -16.47 1.91 2.00
C MET A 509 -15.59 2.87 1.23
N GLU A 510 -16.18 3.77 0.43
CA GLU A 510 -15.49 4.92 -0.13
C GLU A 510 -15.31 6.00 0.95
N LEU A 511 -14.12 6.60 1.04
CA LEU A 511 -13.75 7.60 2.05
C LEU A 511 -13.20 8.89 1.41
N THR A 512 -13.63 9.17 0.19
CA THR A 512 -13.36 10.43 -0.51
C THR A 512 -14.43 11.48 -0.13
N ASN A 513 -14.24 12.71 -0.58
CA ASN A 513 -15.26 13.75 -0.45
C ASN A 513 -16.59 13.37 -1.15
N ALA A 514 -16.55 12.55 -2.21
CA ALA A 514 -17.77 12.08 -2.88
C ALA A 514 -18.59 11.17 -1.96
N GLY A 515 -17.94 10.24 -1.26
CA GLY A 515 -18.59 9.40 -0.24
C GLY A 515 -19.05 10.22 0.99
N TYR A 516 -18.24 11.18 1.44
CA TYR A 516 -18.59 12.06 2.56
C TYR A 516 -19.86 12.87 2.29
N SER A 517 -19.90 13.56 1.14
CA SER A 517 -21.03 14.39 0.69
C SER A 517 -22.21 13.61 0.12
N GLN A 518 -22.10 12.28 0.02
CA GLN A 518 -23.10 11.39 -0.58
C GLN A 518 -23.43 11.75 -2.03
N GLU A 519 -22.42 12.16 -2.81
CA GLU A 519 -22.55 12.30 -4.26
C GLU A 519 -22.98 10.96 -4.90
N HIS A 520 -22.49 9.86 -4.33
CA HIS A 520 -22.77 8.46 -4.69
C HIS A 520 -22.92 7.60 -3.41
N PRO A 521 -23.38 6.34 -3.51
CA PRO A 521 -23.45 5.44 -2.36
C PRO A 521 -22.08 5.23 -1.69
N ARG A 522 -22.04 5.29 -0.36
CA ARG A 522 -20.79 5.08 0.44
C ARG A 522 -20.25 3.65 0.36
N ARG A 523 -21.15 2.66 0.24
CA ARG A 523 -20.80 1.24 0.11
C ARG A 523 -20.48 0.93 -1.35
N MET A 524 -19.20 0.73 -1.65
CA MET A 524 -18.76 0.30 -2.98
C MET A 524 -18.96 -1.19 -3.20
N TYR A 525 -18.81 -1.99 -2.14
CA TYR A 525 -18.93 -3.44 -2.19
C TYR A 525 -19.53 -4.00 -0.90
N SER A 526 -20.24 -5.12 -1.02
CA SER A 526 -20.73 -5.94 0.08
C SER A 526 -20.63 -7.40 -0.33
N SER A 527 -19.97 -8.23 0.47
CA SER A 527 -19.73 -9.61 0.11
C SER A 527 -21.02 -10.42 0.05
N GLU A 528 -21.15 -11.24 -0.99
CA GLU A 528 -22.18 -12.29 -1.02
C GLU A 528 -21.75 -13.44 -0.12
N THR A 529 -20.46 -13.78 -0.17
CA THR A 529 -19.83 -14.80 0.68
C THR A 529 -19.96 -14.45 2.15
N ASN A 530 -20.28 -15.46 2.96
CA ASN A 530 -20.16 -15.41 4.41
C ASN A 530 -18.83 -16.07 4.78
N PHE A 531 -17.92 -15.28 5.34
CA PHE A 531 -16.58 -15.76 5.69
C PHE A 531 -16.50 -16.48 7.04
N GLY A 532 -17.58 -16.50 7.84
CA GLY A 532 -17.51 -16.80 9.28
C GLY A 532 -17.22 -15.53 10.08
N GLU A 533 -17.23 -15.60 11.41
CA GLU A 533 -17.05 -14.41 12.25
C GLU A 533 -15.68 -13.76 11.95
N ILE A 534 -15.68 -12.60 11.28
CA ILE A 534 -14.43 -11.95 10.88
C ILE A 534 -13.72 -11.48 12.14
N VAL A 535 -12.46 -11.87 12.30
CA VAL A 535 -11.63 -11.48 13.43
C VAL A 535 -10.70 -10.34 13.04
N ASP A 536 -10.07 -10.45 11.87
CA ASP A 536 -9.17 -9.41 11.38
C ASP A 536 -9.19 -9.31 9.86
N ILE A 537 -8.92 -8.11 9.35
CA ILE A 537 -8.79 -7.85 7.92
C ILE A 537 -7.52 -7.04 7.66
N ARG A 538 -6.89 -7.28 6.52
CA ARG A 538 -5.69 -6.53 6.12
C ARG A 538 -5.72 -6.23 4.64
N PHE A 539 -5.58 -4.97 4.27
CA PHE A 539 -5.38 -4.63 2.86
C PHE A 539 -4.02 -5.14 2.40
N LYS A 540 -4.03 -6.01 1.39
CA LYS A 540 -2.86 -6.64 0.79
C LYS A 540 -2.37 -5.75 -0.35
N ASN A 541 -1.10 -5.32 -0.26
CA ASN A 541 -0.42 -4.61 -1.34
C ASN A 541 0.66 -5.47 -1.97
N GLY A 542 0.98 -5.13 -3.22
CA GLY A 542 2.04 -5.77 -3.99
C GLY A 542 3.49 -5.42 -3.61
N ALA A 543 3.75 -4.38 -2.80
CA ALA A 543 5.09 -3.98 -2.39
C ALA A 543 5.08 -3.15 -1.08
N SER A 544 6.23 -3.04 -0.41
CA SER A 544 6.43 -2.01 0.63
C SER A 544 6.34 -0.63 0.00
N TRP A 545 5.64 0.29 0.66
CA TRP A 545 5.62 1.69 0.24
C TRP A 545 7.01 2.29 0.49
N GLN A 546 7.73 2.63 -0.58
CA GLN A 546 8.91 3.50 -0.49
C GLN A 546 8.48 4.95 -0.27
#